data_AF-A0A832WS19-F1
#
_entry.id   AF-A0A832WS19-F1
#
_cell.length_a   1.000
_cell.length_b   1.000
_cell.length_c   1.000
_cell.angle_alpha   90.00
_cell.angle_beta   90.00
_cell.angle_gamma   90.00
#
_symmetry.space_group_name_H-M   'P 1'
#
loop_
_entity.id
_entity.type
_entity.pdbx_description
1 polymer ?
#
loop_
_entity_poly.entity_id
_entity_poly.type
_entity_poly.pdbx_seq_one_letter_code
_entity_poly.pdbx_strand_id
1 'polypeptide(L)' 'MQRHPLCLEYIIVHEMVHLLERRHNERFRELMDGFMPGWRQHKEGLKEVPLTEEYWEE' A
#
# COMPACT_ATOMS: atom_id res chain seq x y z
N MET A 1 11.96 10.56 13.82
CA MET A 1 11.40 9.71 12.75
C MET A 1 10.26 10.47 12.09
N GLN A 2 10.55 11.29 11.08
CA GLN A 2 9.49 12.00 10.35
C GLN A 2 8.94 11.02 9.33
N ARG A 3 7.81 10.39 9.66
CA ARG A 3 7.07 9.53 8.72
C ARG A 3 6.50 10.45 7.66
N HIS A 4 6.99 10.34 6.42
CA HIS A 4 6.52 11.16 5.31
C HIS A 4 5.00 11.00 5.18
N PRO A 5 4.18 12.07 5.09
CA PRO A 5 2.72 11.96 5.03
C PRO A 5 2.21 10.98 3.97
N LEU A 6 2.86 10.96 2.80
CA LEU A 6 2.57 10.01 1.71
C LEU A 6 2.72 8.54 2.10
N CYS A 7 3.61 8.19 3.03
CA CYS A 7 3.77 6.82 3.53
C CYS A 7 2.54 6.41 4.36
N LEU A 8 1.98 7.35 5.12
CA LEU A 8 0.79 7.10 5.93
C LEU A 8 -0.46 6.96 5.05
N GLU A 9 -0.59 7.82 4.04
CA GLU A 9 -1.69 7.76 3.07
C GLU A 9 -1.71 6.41 2.33
N TYR A 10 -0.54 5.93 1.87
CA TYR A 10 -0.43 4.62 1.26
C TYR A 10 -0.95 3.51 2.17
N ILE A 11 -0.51 3.46 3.44
CA ILE A 11 -0.93 2.43 4.39
C ILE A 11 -2.44 2.49 4.60
N ILE A 12 -3.00 3.69 4.82
CA ILE A 12 -4.44 3.84 5.06
C ILE A 12 -5.23 3.35 3.85
N VAL A 13 -4.88 3.80 2.63
CA VAL A 13 -5.57 3.35 1.41
C VAL A 13 -5.42 1.85 1.21
N HIS A 14 -4.23 1.30 1.44
CA HIS A 14 -3.95 -0.13 1.35
C HIS A 14 -4.89 -0.95 2.26
N GLU A 15 -4.96 -0.62 3.55
CA GLU A 15 -5.82 -1.31 4.51
C GLU A 15 -7.31 -1.12 4.19
N MET A 16 -7.70 0.05 3.65
CA MET A 16 -9.06 0.27 3.19
C MET A 16 -9.41 -0.59 1.98
N VAL A 17 -8.48 -0.78 1.02
CA VAL A 17 -8.69 -1.68 -0.11
C VAL A 17 -8.81 -3.13 0.36
N HIS A 18 -8.13 -3.51 1.44
CA HIS A 18 -8.30 -4.84 2.04
C HIS A 18 -9.72 -5.17 2.54
N LEU A 19 -10.52 -4.15 2.85
CA LEU A 19 -11.94 -4.34 3.14
C LEU A 19 -12.76 -4.75 1.91
N LEU A 20 -12.28 -4.44 0.71
CA LEU A 20 -12.94 -4.74 -0.57
C LEU A 20 -12.35 -5.98 -1.25
N GLU A 21 -11.04 -6.20 -1.10
CA GLU A 21 -10.31 -7.34 -1.65
C GLU A 21 -9.18 -7.75 -0.70
N ARG A 22 -9.30 -8.96 -0.14
CA ARG A 22 -8.39 -9.45 0.91
C ARG A 22 -7.00 -9.78 0.39
N ARG A 23 -6.86 -10.18 -0.89
CA ARG A 23 -5.60 -10.65 -1.46
C ARG A 23 -4.96 -9.57 -2.34
N HIS A 24 -3.64 -9.50 -2.43
CA HIS A 24 -2.93 -8.56 -3.33
C HIS A 24 -2.95 -9.00 -4.81
N ASN A 25 -4.09 -9.51 -5.29
CA ASN A 25 -4.28 -10.01 -6.66
C ASN A 25 -4.49 -8.86 -7.67
N GLU A 26 -4.79 -9.20 -8.93
CA GLU A 26 -5.05 -8.22 -9.99
C GLU A 26 -6.16 -7.23 -9.62
N ARG A 27 -7.26 -7.69 -9.04
CA ARG A 27 -8.36 -6.84 -8.58
C ARG A 27 -7.92 -5.84 -7.51
N PHE A 28 -7.08 -6.26 -6.57
CA PHE A 28 -6.50 -5.34 -5.59
C PHE A 28 -5.68 -4.23 -6.26
N ARG A 29 -4.86 -4.60 -7.25
CA ARG A 29 -4.02 -3.65 -8.00
C ARG A 29 -4.88 -2.66 -8.79
N GLU A 30 -5.97 -3.12 -9.41
CA GLU A 30 -6.96 -2.26 -10.08
C GLU A 30 -7.62 -1.27 -9.11
N LEU A 31 -8.03 -1.72 -7.92
CA LEU A 31 -8.60 -0.86 -6.89
C LEU A 31 -7.58 0.19 -6.42
N MET A 32 -6.34 -0.21 -6.16
CA MET A 32 -5.26 0.71 -5.81
C MET A 32 -4.97 1.71 -6.93
N ASP A 33 -4.98 1.29 -8.19
CA ASP A 33 -4.80 2.17 -9.35
C ASP A 33 -5.92 3.22 -9.46
N GLY A 34 -7.14 2.87 -9.03
CA GLY A 34 -8.27 3.80 -8.96
C GLY A 34 -8.25 4.75 -7.75
N PHE A 35 -7.91 4.25 -6.56
CA PHE A 35 -7.96 5.04 -5.32
C PHE A 35 -6.70 5.84 -5.04
N MET A 36 -5.54 5.36 -5.47
CA MET A 36 -4.25 6.04 -5.31
C MET A 36 -3.37 5.86 -6.55
N PRO A 37 -3.65 6.60 -7.63
CA PRO A 37 -2.81 6.59 -8.83
C PRO A 37 -1.35 6.86 -8.46
N GLY A 38 -0.43 5.97 -8.86
CA GLY A 38 1.00 6.10 -8.51
C GLY A 38 1.42 5.44 -7.20
N TRP A 39 0.53 4.71 -6.50
CA TRP A 39 0.83 3.99 -5.25
C TRP A 39 2.11 3.14 -5.29
N ARG A 40 2.54 2.66 -6.45
CA ARG A 40 3.79 1.90 -6.63
C ARG A 40 5.03 2.71 -6.22
N GLN A 41 5.06 4.01 -6.52
CA GLN A 41 6.16 4.92 -6.12
C GLN A 41 6.17 5.12 -4.61
N HIS A 42 4.97 5.22 -4.01
CA HIS A 42 4.81 5.31 -2.56
C HIS A 42 5.21 4.00 -1.84
N LYS A 43 4.87 2.84 -2.42
CA LYS A 43 5.32 1.51 -1.95
C LYS A 43 6.83 1.36 -2.04
N GLU A 44 7.46 1.84 -3.11
CA GLU A 44 8.92 1.81 -3.26
C GLU A 44 9.62 2.66 -2.20
N GLY A 45 9.11 3.86 -1.91
CA GLY A 45 9.61 4.72 -0.83
C GLY A 45 9.43 4.13 0.58
N LEU A 46 8.60 3.09 0.73
CA LEU A 46 8.42 2.34 1.97
C LEU A 46 9.42 1.19 2.16
N LYS A 47 10.11 0.72 1.11
CA LYS A 47 11.10 -0.37 1.20
C LYS A 47 12.30 -0.04 2.11
N GLU A 48 12.55 1.25 2.36
CA GLU A 48 13.59 1.70 3.30
C GLU A 48 13.14 1.69 4.78
N VAL A 49 11.88 1.37 5.05
CA VAL A 49 11.31 1.35 6.39
C VAL A 49 10.85 -0.07 6.72
N PRO A 50 11.42 -0.73 7.75
CA PRO A 50 10.95 -2.02 8.21
C PRO A 50 9.62 -1.82 8.97
N LEU A 51 8.54 -1.63 8.23
CA LEU A 51 7.19 -1.62 8.78
C LEU A 51 6.73 -3.07 8.84
N THR A 52 7.15 -3.75 9.93
CA THR A 52 6.65 -5.02 10.46
C THR A 52 6.49 -6.18 9.46
N GLU A 53 7.22 -7.27 9.73
CA GLU A 53 7.30 -8.53 8.97
C GLU A 53 5.94 -9.26 8.81
N GLU A 54 5.03 -8.70 8.04
CA GLU A 54 4.05 -9.50 7.32
C GLU A 54 4.47 -9.42 5.86
N TYR A 55 5.16 -10.48 5.42
CA TYR A 55 5.51 -10.68 4.02
C TYR A 55 4.23 -10.52 3.20
N TRP A 56 4.12 -9.38 2.52
CA TRP A 56 3.04 -9.06 1.59
C TRP A 56 3.05 -10.14 0.48
N GLU A 57 2.29 -11.22 0.66
CA GLU A 57 2.21 -12.32 -0.30
C GLU A 57 1.61 -11.78 -1.61
N GLU A 58 2.43 -11.72 -2.67
CA GLU A 58 2.06 -11.27 -4.02
C GLU A 58 1.15 -12.23 -4.79
#